data_AF-A0A7S1Z5M8-F1
#
_entry.id   AF-A0A7S1Z5M8-F1
#
_cell.length_a   1.000
_cell.length_b   1.000
_cell.length_c   1.000
_cell.angle_alpha   90.00
_cell.angle_beta   90.00
_cell.angle_gamma   90.00
#
_symmetry.space_group_name_H-M   'P 1'
#
loop_
_entity.id
_entity.type
_entity.pdbx_description
1 polymer ?
#
loop_
_entity_poly.entity_id
_entity_poly.type
_entity_poly.pdbx_seq_one_letter_code
_entity_poly.pdbx_strand_id
1 'polypeptide(L)'
;CPPFRILDYSAQVYDNNMDSASRVLEKGKLEHANGMRSSTARATIKVRTLNLDDEAYTSGDAPLAFIDRLEVSDGNGPVDALSSALKRALSPPHPFLNTIELTDYKVRILDPEKATGATTRVMIDFEDTTTGESWTTVSVDRNVISASLNALVDGFEYALVQHSDSCVLCDDAY
;
A
#
# COMPACT_ATOMS: atom_id res chain seq x y z
N CYS A 1 -9.68 -14.66 -4.73
CA CYS A 1 -8.49 -14.97 -5.52
C CYS A 1 -7.85 -13.65 -5.88
N PRO A 2 -6.60 -13.43 -5.47
CA PRO A 2 -5.99 -12.13 -5.60
C PRO A 2 -5.72 -11.84 -7.10
N PRO A 3 -6.06 -10.67 -7.63
CA PRO A 3 -5.78 -10.29 -9.03
C PRO A 3 -4.31 -9.98 -9.32
N PHE A 4 -3.48 -9.90 -8.28
CA PHE A 4 -2.03 -9.65 -8.37
C PHE A 4 -1.29 -10.35 -7.23
N ARG A 5 0.04 -10.41 -7.30
CA ARG A 5 0.89 -10.94 -6.21
C ARG A 5 2.06 -10.01 -5.93
N ILE A 6 2.28 -9.67 -4.66
CA ILE A 6 3.50 -8.99 -4.24
C ILE A 6 4.66 -9.99 -4.25
N LEU A 7 5.71 -9.68 -5.01
CA LEU A 7 6.92 -10.51 -5.10
C LEU A 7 8.02 -10.03 -4.17
N ASP A 8 8.16 -8.72 -4.02
CA ASP A 8 9.15 -8.07 -3.17
C ASP A 8 8.72 -6.65 -2.81
N TYR A 9 9.15 -6.15 -1.65
CA TYR A 9 8.96 -4.75 -1.27
C TYR A 9 10.05 -4.27 -0.33
N SER A 10 10.37 -2.98 -0.42
CA SER A 10 11.22 -2.30 0.54
C SER A 10 10.71 -0.88 0.80
N ALA A 11 10.92 -0.39 2.01
CA ALA A 11 10.64 0.99 2.38
C ALA A 11 11.83 1.55 3.17
N GLN A 12 12.39 2.65 2.67
CA GLN A 12 13.53 3.34 3.25
C GLN A 12 13.07 4.71 3.72
N VAL A 13 13.39 5.07 4.96
CA VAL A 13 13.05 6.37 5.53
C VAL A 13 14.32 7.21 5.58
N TYR A 14 14.24 8.43 5.06
CA TYR A 14 15.31 9.41 5.12
C TYR A 14 14.89 10.52 6.08
N ASP A 15 15.64 10.64 7.18
CA ASP A 15 15.51 11.78 8.09
C ASP A 15 16.78 12.63 7.96
N ASN A 16 16.65 13.74 7.24
CA ASN A 16 17.75 14.68 7.02
C ASN A 16 17.94 15.64 8.22
N ASN A 17 17.19 15.50 9.31
CA ASN A 17 17.28 16.34 10.50
C ASN A 17 17.14 15.53 11.79
N MET A 18 18.08 14.62 12.04
CA MET A 18 18.06 13.67 13.16
C MET A 18 18.17 14.28 14.57
N ASP A 19 18.26 15.62 14.71
CA ASP A 19 18.21 16.30 16.00
C ASP A 19 16.77 16.32 16.54
N SER A 20 16.43 15.24 17.24
CA SER A 20 15.12 15.06 17.88
C SER A 20 14.94 15.96 19.11
N ALA A 21 16.03 16.39 19.74
CA ALA A 21 15.98 17.22 20.95
C ALA A 21 15.54 18.65 20.61
N SER A 22 16.07 19.23 19.54
CA SER A 22 15.64 20.56 19.06
C SER A 22 14.15 20.60 18.72
N ARG A 23 13.56 19.52 18.16
CA ARG A 23 12.11 19.45 17.84
C ARG A 23 11.20 19.54 19.07
N VAL A 24 11.61 18.97 20.19
CA VAL A 24 10.84 18.99 21.44
C VAL A 24 11.02 20.31 22.17
N LEU A 25 12.23 20.89 22.12
CA LEU A 25 12.57 22.15 22.78
C LEU A 25 12.06 23.38 22.02
N GLU A 26 11.95 23.32 20.69
CA GLU A 26 11.44 24.43 19.85
C GLU A 26 9.91 24.53 19.80
N LYS A 27 9.18 23.51 20.28
CA LYS A 27 7.70 23.53 20.38
C LYS A 27 7.15 24.69 21.24
N GLY A 28 8.00 25.38 21.99
CA GLY A 28 7.64 26.58 22.75
C GLY A 28 7.86 27.93 22.03
N LYS A 29 8.42 27.98 20.81
CA LYS A 29 8.85 29.25 20.16
C LYS A 29 8.46 29.45 18.70
N LEU A 30 7.76 28.52 18.05
CA LEU A 30 7.49 28.61 16.60
C LEU A 30 5.99 28.44 16.30
N GLU A 31 5.21 29.51 16.44
CA GLU A 31 3.90 29.62 15.77
C GLU A 31 4.00 30.15 14.31
N HIS A 32 5.21 30.43 13.80
CA HIS A 32 5.38 31.01 12.46
C HIS A 32 6.62 30.50 11.69
N ALA A 33 6.73 29.19 11.46
CA ALA A 33 7.62 28.65 10.43
C ALA A 33 6.87 27.63 9.58
N ASN A 34 6.33 28.09 8.45
CA ASN A 34 5.57 27.31 7.46
C ASN A 34 6.48 26.42 6.61
N GLY A 35 7.32 25.61 7.25
CA GLY A 35 8.15 24.59 6.62
C GLY A 35 7.91 23.27 7.33
N MET A 36 6.82 22.59 6.98
CA MET A 36 6.51 21.26 7.50
C MET A 36 7.57 20.29 6.97
N ARG A 37 8.65 20.14 7.74
CA ARG A 37 9.78 19.25 7.42
C ARG A 37 9.31 17.81 7.61
N SER A 38 8.76 17.24 6.55
CA SER A 38 8.27 15.87 6.49
C SER A 38 9.44 14.90 6.38
N SER A 39 9.43 13.80 7.16
CA SER A 39 10.32 12.67 6.90
C SER A 39 9.96 12.12 5.53
N THR A 40 10.89 12.17 4.58
CA THR A 40 10.67 11.58 3.26
C THR A 40 11.00 10.10 3.32
N ALA A 41 10.13 9.27 2.75
CA ALA A 41 10.42 7.85 2.59
C ALA A 41 10.33 7.48 1.12
N ARG A 42 11.08 6.47 0.73
CA ARG A 42 11.02 5.85 -0.59
C ARG A 42 10.62 4.39 -0.44
N ALA A 43 9.63 3.97 -1.19
CA ALA A 43 9.25 2.57 -1.30
C ALA A 43 9.52 2.04 -2.69
N THR A 44 9.95 0.79 -2.76
CA THR A 44 10.05 0.00 -3.99
C THR A 44 9.16 -1.21 -3.84
N ILE A 45 8.37 -1.53 -4.85
CA ILE A 45 7.50 -2.71 -4.85
C ILE A 45 7.59 -3.44 -6.19
N LYS A 46 7.71 -4.76 -6.11
CA LYS A 46 7.65 -5.65 -7.27
C LYS A 46 6.35 -6.43 -7.21
N VAL A 47 5.49 -6.25 -8.21
CA VAL A 47 4.16 -6.86 -8.28
C VAL A 47 4.05 -7.68 -9.55
N ARG A 48 3.49 -8.89 -9.46
CA ARG A 48 3.09 -9.67 -10.61
C ARG A 48 1.61 -9.43 -10.90
N THR A 49 1.31 -9.01 -12.13
CA THR A 49 -0.06 -8.82 -12.64
C THR A 49 -0.24 -9.62 -13.92
N LEU A 50 -1.47 -9.71 -14.40
CA LEU A 50 -1.72 -10.19 -15.76
C LEU A 50 -1.21 -9.22 -16.81
N ASN A 51 -0.84 -9.77 -17.95
CA ASN A 51 -0.61 -9.04 -19.16
C ASN A 51 -1.92 -8.94 -19.96
N LEU A 52 -2.65 -7.83 -19.80
CA LEU A 52 -3.91 -7.59 -20.51
C LEU A 52 -3.72 -7.21 -21.98
N ASP A 53 -2.48 -6.86 -22.38
CA ASP A 53 -2.14 -6.49 -23.76
C ASP A 53 -1.79 -7.71 -24.63
N ASP A 54 -1.86 -8.93 -24.07
CA ASP A 54 -1.58 -10.16 -24.79
C ASP A 54 -2.83 -10.63 -25.57
N GLU A 55 -2.74 -10.65 -26.91
CA GLU A 55 -3.79 -11.16 -27.80
C GLU A 55 -4.17 -12.62 -27.48
N ALA A 56 -3.30 -13.35 -26.77
CA ALA A 56 -3.53 -14.68 -26.22
C ALA A 56 -4.74 -14.77 -25.29
N TYR A 57 -5.06 -13.73 -24.51
CA TYR A 57 -6.21 -13.71 -23.59
C TYR A 57 -7.54 -13.89 -24.31
N THR A 58 -7.65 -13.36 -25.53
CA THR A 58 -8.85 -13.42 -26.37
C THR A 58 -9.12 -14.79 -26.99
N SER A 59 -8.12 -15.68 -27.02
CA SER A 59 -8.23 -16.98 -27.71
C SER A 59 -8.63 -18.15 -26.79
N GLY A 60 -8.55 -17.98 -25.48
CA GLY A 60 -8.94 -18.99 -24.49
C GLY A 60 -8.08 -20.27 -24.44
N ASP A 61 -7.10 -20.41 -25.33
CA ASP A 61 -6.32 -21.63 -25.56
C ASP A 61 -4.81 -21.44 -25.28
N ALA A 62 -4.43 -20.27 -24.78
CA ALA A 62 -3.04 -19.90 -24.48
C ALA A 62 -2.86 -19.66 -22.97
N PRO A 63 -1.70 -20.03 -22.40
CA PRO A 63 -1.43 -19.81 -20.99
C PRO A 63 -1.47 -18.32 -20.64
N LEU A 64 -2.11 -17.99 -19.51
CA LEU A 64 -2.18 -16.63 -19.00
C LEU A 64 -0.77 -16.03 -18.89
N ALA A 65 -0.52 -14.95 -19.63
CA ALA A 65 0.74 -14.25 -19.57
C ALA A 65 0.76 -13.34 -18.33
N PHE A 66 1.81 -13.48 -17.52
CA PHE A 66 2.07 -12.62 -16.37
C PHE A 66 3.18 -11.62 -16.69
N ILE A 67 3.07 -10.43 -16.13
CA ILE A 67 4.10 -9.40 -16.19
C ILE A 67 4.48 -8.96 -14.77
N ASP A 68 5.78 -8.88 -14.52
CA ASP A 68 6.33 -8.32 -13.30
C ASP A 68 6.51 -6.80 -13.49
N ARG A 69 5.85 -6.00 -12.66
CA ARG A 69 5.99 -4.54 -12.58
C ARG A 69 6.83 -4.17 -11.37
N LEU A 70 7.87 -3.37 -11.58
CA LEU A 70 8.70 -2.81 -10.52
C LEU A 70 8.46 -1.31 -10.46
N GLU A 71 7.90 -0.85 -9.34
CA GLU A 71 7.55 0.56 -9.15
C GLU A 71 8.24 1.14 -7.93
N VAL A 72 8.50 2.44 -7.99
CA VAL A 72 9.12 3.23 -6.93
C VAL A 72 8.30 4.49 -6.71
N SER A 73 8.07 4.81 -5.43
CA SER A 73 7.46 6.09 -5.05
C SER A 73 8.12 6.67 -3.82
N ASP A 74 8.19 8.00 -3.78
CA ASP A 74 8.46 8.75 -2.57
C ASP A 74 7.12 9.09 -1.87
N GLY A 75 7.16 9.37 -0.57
CA GLY A 75 5.99 9.74 0.23
C GLY A 75 6.36 10.34 1.58
N ASN A 76 5.35 10.87 2.27
CA ASN A 76 5.45 11.46 3.62
C ASN A 76 5.48 10.37 4.71
N GLY A 77 6.41 9.42 4.56
CA GLY A 77 6.53 8.24 5.40
C GLY A 77 6.40 6.94 4.60
N PRO A 78 6.81 5.81 5.18
CA PRO A 78 6.96 4.55 4.45
C PRO A 78 5.63 3.98 3.94
N VAL A 79 4.53 4.18 4.69
CA VAL A 79 3.20 3.69 4.30
C VAL A 79 2.64 4.47 3.11
N ASP A 80 2.80 5.79 3.10
CA ASP A 80 2.38 6.66 2.00
C ASP A 80 3.15 6.32 0.70
N ALA A 81 4.47 6.14 0.84
CA ALA A 81 5.33 5.71 -0.26
C ALA A 81 4.93 4.32 -0.80
N LEU A 82 4.65 3.36 0.09
CA LEU A 82 4.21 2.00 -0.29
C LEU A 82 2.85 2.03 -1.00
N SER A 83 1.87 2.76 -0.45
CA SER A 83 0.55 2.92 -1.06
C SER A 83 0.65 3.48 -2.47
N SER A 84 1.44 4.55 -2.64
CA SER A 84 1.67 5.18 -3.95
C SER A 84 2.38 4.25 -4.94
N ALA A 85 3.43 3.54 -4.49
CA ALA A 85 4.14 2.59 -5.34
C ALA A 85 3.25 1.41 -5.77
N LEU A 86 2.45 0.88 -4.84
CA LEU A 86 1.50 -0.21 -5.13
C LEU A 86 0.42 0.25 -6.11
N LYS A 87 -0.20 1.40 -5.86
CA LYS A 87 -1.20 1.99 -6.76
C LYS A 87 -0.62 2.18 -8.17
N ARG A 88 0.59 2.72 -8.30
CA ARG A 88 1.29 2.84 -9.59
C ARG A 88 1.52 1.51 -10.29
N ALA A 89 1.84 0.44 -9.55
CA ALA A 89 2.06 -0.88 -10.13
C ALA A 89 0.76 -1.50 -10.67
N LEU A 90 -0.38 -1.18 -10.04
CA LEU A 90 -1.69 -1.74 -10.38
C LEU A 90 -2.50 -0.87 -11.36
N SER A 91 -2.26 0.44 -11.42
CA SER A 91 -3.04 1.37 -12.26
C SER A 91 -2.98 1.07 -13.77
N PRO A 92 -1.88 0.58 -14.40
CA PRO A 92 -1.86 0.35 -15.84
C PRO A 92 -2.94 -0.64 -16.33
N PRO A 93 -3.10 -1.85 -15.74
CA PRO A 93 -4.23 -2.72 -16.07
C PRO A 93 -5.57 -2.28 -15.46
N HIS A 94 -5.55 -1.41 -14.43
CA HIS A 94 -6.75 -1.02 -13.67
C HIS A 94 -6.82 0.50 -13.44
N PRO A 95 -7.10 1.32 -14.47
CA PRO A 95 -7.07 2.78 -14.34
C PRO A 95 -8.07 3.35 -13.33
N PHE A 96 -9.17 2.62 -13.05
CA PHE A 96 -10.16 3.02 -12.05
C PHE A 96 -9.56 3.08 -10.64
N LEU A 97 -8.47 2.34 -10.33
CA LEU A 97 -7.81 2.43 -9.03
C LEU A 97 -7.35 3.84 -8.68
N ASN A 98 -7.23 4.73 -9.68
CA ASN A 98 -6.95 6.14 -9.46
C ASN A 98 -8.04 6.86 -8.65
N THR A 99 -9.29 6.41 -8.71
CA THR A 99 -10.43 6.97 -7.95
C THR A 99 -10.49 6.49 -6.51
N ILE A 100 -9.73 5.45 -6.17
CA ILE A 100 -9.67 4.86 -4.84
C ILE A 100 -8.71 5.66 -3.97
N GLU A 101 -9.19 6.19 -2.85
CA GLU A 101 -8.43 6.98 -1.90
C GLU A 101 -8.42 6.31 -0.52
N LEU A 102 -7.35 6.55 0.25
CA LEU A 102 -7.27 6.15 1.65
C LEU A 102 -7.74 7.33 2.48
N THR A 103 -8.82 7.16 3.23
CA THR A 103 -9.46 8.24 3.99
C THR A 103 -9.05 8.24 5.46
N ASP A 104 -8.63 7.09 6.00
CA ASP A 104 -8.13 7.00 7.37
C ASP A 104 -7.09 5.88 7.53
N TYR A 105 -6.16 6.07 8.47
CA TYR A 105 -5.10 5.13 8.79
C TYR A 105 -4.90 5.06 10.30
N LYS A 106 -5.15 3.88 10.88
CA LYS A 106 -5.10 3.67 12.33
C LYS A 106 -4.22 2.49 12.70
N VAL A 107 -3.39 2.68 13.71
CA VAL A 107 -2.52 1.64 14.27
C VAL A 107 -2.86 1.42 15.74
N ARG A 108 -3.01 0.16 16.15
CA ARG A 108 -3.20 -0.22 17.57
C ARG A 108 -2.22 -1.30 17.96
N ILE A 109 -1.60 -1.14 19.12
CA ILE A 109 -0.77 -2.18 19.74
C ILE A 109 -1.69 -3.08 20.57
N LEU A 110 -1.63 -4.40 20.35
CA LEU A 110 -2.53 -5.37 20.97
C LEU A 110 -2.03 -5.89 22.32
N ASP A 111 -0.72 -6.10 22.44
CA ASP A 111 -0.01 -6.68 23.58
C ASP A 111 1.19 -5.79 23.98
N PRO A 112 0.92 -4.57 24.49
CA PRO A 112 1.95 -3.56 24.77
C PRO A 112 3.00 -4.02 25.80
N GLU A 113 2.68 -5.01 26.64
CA GLU A 113 3.61 -5.60 27.60
C GLU A 113 4.82 -6.29 26.94
N LYS A 114 4.73 -6.65 25.65
CA LYS A 114 5.84 -7.25 24.89
C LYS A 114 6.79 -6.23 24.27
N ALA A 115 6.60 -4.93 24.57
CA ALA A 115 7.43 -3.83 24.09
C ALA A 115 7.68 -3.90 22.58
N THR A 116 8.94 -3.98 22.13
CA THR A 116 9.29 -4.03 20.69
C THR A 116 8.84 -5.31 19.98
N GLY A 117 8.44 -6.35 20.72
CA GLY A 117 7.86 -7.58 20.20
C GLY A 117 6.34 -7.59 20.12
N ALA A 118 5.70 -6.44 20.41
CA ALA A 118 4.25 -6.30 20.39
C ALA A 118 3.68 -6.43 18.97
N THR A 119 2.57 -7.14 18.91
CA THR A 119 1.69 -7.30 17.77
C THR A 119 0.94 -6.00 17.51
N THR A 120 1.00 -5.58 16.25
CA THR A 120 0.38 -4.36 15.77
C THR A 120 -0.81 -4.72 14.89
N ARG A 121 -1.95 -4.07 15.13
CA ARG A 121 -3.13 -4.10 14.25
C ARG A 121 -3.19 -2.80 13.47
N VAL A 122 -3.18 -2.90 12.14
CA VAL A 122 -3.36 -1.78 11.22
C VAL A 122 -4.75 -1.85 10.62
N MET A 123 -5.42 -0.72 10.56
CA MET A 123 -6.73 -0.55 9.93
C MET A 123 -6.66 0.62 8.95
N ILE A 124 -7.13 0.39 7.72
CA ILE A 124 -7.13 1.39 6.66
C ILE A 124 -8.55 1.52 6.14
N ASP A 125 -9.06 2.74 6.14
CA ASP A 125 -10.35 3.08 5.54
C ASP A 125 -10.09 3.58 4.11
N PHE A 126 -10.84 3.02 3.16
CA PHE A 126 -10.78 3.35 1.73
C PHE A 126 -12.12 3.92 1.27
N GLU A 127 -12.09 4.75 0.24
CA GLU A 127 -13.26 5.29 -0.45
C GLU A 127 -13.03 5.30 -1.96
N ASP A 128 -14.02 4.87 -2.73
CA ASP A 128 -14.08 5.16 -4.17
C ASP A 128 -14.79 6.50 -4.38
N THR A 129 -14.02 7.51 -4.76
CA THR A 129 -14.52 8.88 -4.98
C THR A 129 -15.54 8.99 -6.12
N THR A 130 -15.65 7.98 -6.99
CA THR A 130 -16.65 7.98 -8.08
C THR A 130 -18.01 7.46 -7.63
N THR A 131 -18.04 6.39 -6.83
CA THR A 131 -19.27 5.74 -6.38
C THR A 131 -19.71 6.18 -4.97
N GLY A 132 -18.79 6.69 -4.16
CA GLY A 132 -18.99 6.97 -2.73
C GLY A 132 -19.00 5.72 -1.86
N GLU A 133 -18.69 4.54 -2.40
CA GLU A 133 -18.52 3.33 -1.59
C GLU A 133 -17.26 3.43 -0.73
N SER A 134 -17.37 2.95 0.50
CA SER A 134 -16.25 2.90 1.44
C SER A 134 -16.13 1.51 2.05
N TRP A 135 -14.90 1.11 2.34
CA TRP A 135 -14.60 -0.15 3.02
C TRP A 135 -13.39 0.01 3.92
N THR A 136 -13.27 -0.91 4.87
CA THR A 136 -12.17 -0.93 5.83
C THR A 136 -11.45 -2.26 5.73
N THR A 137 -10.12 -2.23 5.70
CA THR A 137 -9.29 -3.43 5.81
C THR A 137 -8.54 -3.44 7.12
N VAL A 138 -8.24 -4.65 7.60
CA VAL A 138 -7.56 -4.88 8.88
C VAL A 138 -6.50 -5.95 8.69
N SER A 139 -5.28 -5.64 9.09
CA SER A 139 -4.19 -6.62 9.13
C SER A 139 -3.47 -6.57 10.46
N VAL A 140 -2.90 -7.70 10.86
CA VAL A 140 -2.23 -7.88 12.15
C VAL A 140 -0.87 -8.51 11.92
N ASP A 141 0.19 -7.82 12.34
CA ASP A 141 1.57 -8.31 12.25
C ASP A 141 2.41 -7.70 13.37
N ARG A 142 3.54 -8.33 13.73
CA ARG A 142 4.54 -7.75 14.63
C ARG A 142 5.29 -6.58 14.00
N ASN A 143 5.44 -6.60 12.68
CA ASN A 143 6.05 -5.54 11.91
C ASN A 143 4.96 -4.60 11.36
N VAL A 144 4.94 -3.36 11.85
CA VAL A 144 3.95 -2.35 11.42
C VAL A 144 3.94 -2.15 9.90
N ILE A 145 5.09 -2.18 9.22
CA ILE A 145 5.17 -1.99 7.76
C ILE A 145 4.55 -3.16 7.03
N SER A 146 4.72 -4.39 7.54
CA SER A 146 4.14 -5.60 6.95
C SER A 146 2.63 -5.63 7.16
N ALA A 147 2.15 -5.28 8.36
CA ALA A 147 0.72 -5.09 8.62
C ALA A 147 0.12 -4.00 7.71
N SER A 148 0.79 -2.87 7.54
CA SER A 148 0.32 -1.80 6.65
C SER A 148 0.25 -2.26 5.19
N LEU A 149 1.29 -2.92 4.66
CA LEU A 149 1.27 -3.41 3.29
C LEU A 149 0.17 -4.46 3.08
N ASN A 150 -0.02 -5.39 4.01
CA ASN A 150 -1.09 -6.37 3.91
C ASN A 150 -2.48 -5.71 3.89
N ALA A 151 -2.72 -4.74 4.78
CA ALA A 151 -3.99 -3.99 4.76
C ALA A 151 -4.18 -3.18 3.46
N LEU A 152 -3.09 -2.64 2.88
CA LEU A 152 -3.12 -1.98 1.57
C LEU A 152 -3.49 -2.96 0.45
N VAL A 153 -2.85 -4.13 0.43
CA VAL A 153 -3.11 -5.20 -0.55
C VAL A 153 -4.57 -5.62 -0.45
N ASP A 154 -5.06 -5.96 0.74
CA ASP A 154 -6.46 -6.34 0.97
C ASP A 154 -7.44 -5.26 0.45
N GLY A 155 -7.08 -3.98 0.62
CA GLY A 155 -7.91 -2.86 0.21
C GLY A 155 -8.01 -2.71 -1.30
N PHE A 156 -6.88 -2.82 -2.00
CA PHE A 156 -6.85 -2.80 -3.46
C PHE A 156 -7.43 -4.09 -4.07
N GLU A 157 -7.25 -5.24 -3.44
CA GLU A 157 -7.90 -6.48 -3.84
C GLU A 157 -9.42 -6.37 -3.75
N TYR A 158 -9.95 -5.81 -2.65
CA TYR A 158 -11.38 -5.57 -2.53
C TYR A 158 -11.90 -4.67 -3.65
N ALA A 159 -11.23 -3.54 -3.92
CA ALA A 159 -11.60 -2.66 -5.03
C ALA A 159 -11.59 -3.40 -6.38
N LEU A 160 -10.57 -4.21 -6.64
CA LEU A 160 -10.49 -4.99 -7.87
C LEU A 160 -11.60 -6.03 -8.01
N VAL A 161 -12.00 -6.67 -6.91
CA VAL A 161 -13.13 -7.61 -6.91
C VAL A 161 -14.46 -6.89 -7.20
N GLN A 162 -14.65 -5.66 -6.74
CA GLN A 162 -15.87 -4.89 -7.01
C GLN A 162 -15.95 -4.35 -8.45
N HIS A 163 -14.80 -4.10 -9.08
CA HIS A 163 -14.72 -3.49 -10.41
C HIS A 163 -14.28 -4.46 -11.54
N SER A 164 -13.98 -5.72 -11.25
CA SER A 164 -13.55 -6.72 -12.23
C SER A 164 -14.23 -8.08 -12.00
N ASP A 165 -14.88 -8.61 -13.04
CA ASP A 165 -15.56 -9.91 -13.05
C ASP A 165 -14.60 -11.13 -13.15
N SER A 166 -13.28 -10.93 -13.20
CA SER A 166 -12.31 -12.01 -13.48
C SER A 166 -11.42 -12.38 -12.26
N CYS A 167 -11.58 -13.58 -11.68
CA CYS A 167 -10.59 -14.22 -10.79
C CYS A 167 -9.51 -14.85 -11.67
N VAL A 168 -8.23 -14.58 -11.43
CA VAL A 168 -7.18 -15.03 -12.36
C VAL A 168 -5.97 -15.71 -11.72
N LEU A 169 -5.71 -15.55 -10.42
CA LEU A 169 -4.68 -16.32 -9.70
C LEU A 169 -5.20 -17.60 -9.01
N CYS A 170 -6.31 -18.16 -9.51
CA CYS A 170 -6.99 -19.31 -8.90
C CYS A 170 -6.23 -20.65 -9.13
N ASP A 171 -5.13 -20.67 -9.91
CA ASP A 171 -4.49 -21.90 -10.40
C ASP A 171 -3.11 -22.28 -9.84
N ASP A 172 -2.55 -21.57 -8.86
CA ASP A 172 -1.33 -22.02 -8.17
C ASP A 172 -1.59 -22.33 -6.70
N ALA A 173 -2.29 -23.45 -6.46
CA ALA A 173 -2.18 -24.18 -5.21
C ALA A 173 -0.85 -24.95 -5.22
N TYR A 174 0.12 -24.49 -4.44
CA TYR A 174 1.30 -25.25 -4.06
C TYR A 174 1.49 -25.18 -2.54
#